data_AF-D0N5S2-F1
#
_entry.id   AF-D0N5S2-F1
#
_cell.length_a   1.000
_cell.length_b   1.000
_cell.length_c   1.000
_cell.angle_alpha   90.00
_cell.angle_beta   90.00
_cell.angle_gamma   90.00
#
_symmetry.space_group_name_H-M   'P 1'
#
loop_
_entity.id
_entity.type
_entity.pdbx_description
1 polymer ?
#
loop_
_entity_poly.entity_id
_entity_poly.type
_entity_poly.pdbx_seq_one_letter_code
_entity_poly.pdbx_strand_id
1 'polypeptide(L)'
;MSTSRSRHHLTIADKNRLRRHHQLHPELTQEQLREWAYATFGQWVARSTVGHIVRAPEEVCANPEATRFQSGRYPDMEQELYAFIVARATQLGVDLKQLDSSGGILSDSELWTKANEILKRTRGSQESVSVAWVHRFKKRHGLHRSQLKRAATEAATLQTVTEQTIEEQVSNNFVLDTELAEPARKKVATVAGNRSHFVSSDDILLLTHVLAIKPWTFPYVMDGWQQVTQNLRREESFRLDKTAGACQARLSLLLSHFKADNTMALRKSGTDDEFDTKCALLAEVTKQTEEYDKGKSNLPVVAAESSPSVQPNPVALNIALPDLVQERERMAQRRLELMERKMERELAAQKRHSEQQVARLEKLHHEQQQVQQEQHAQLLATIQQQQAMMFDLIKSLAPAPVESQEQAQA
;
A
#
# COMPACT_ATOMS: atom_id res chain seq x y z
N MET A 1 12.84 -18.71 -26.08
CA MET A 1 12.87 -17.89 -24.84
C MET A 1 11.52 -17.19 -24.70
N SER A 2 10.67 -17.64 -23.78
CA SER A 2 9.46 -16.87 -23.45
C SER A 2 9.92 -15.66 -22.65
N THR A 3 10.02 -14.50 -23.31
CA THR A 3 9.97 -13.23 -22.60
C THR A 3 8.78 -13.35 -21.65
N SER A 4 9.02 -13.22 -20.35
CA SER A 4 7.94 -13.17 -19.39
C SER A 4 7.12 -11.94 -19.76
N ARG A 5 6.10 -12.10 -20.61
CA ARG A 5 5.16 -11.04 -20.96
C ARG A 5 4.71 -10.48 -19.63
N SER A 6 5.11 -9.23 -19.37
CA SER A 6 4.53 -8.42 -18.32
C SER A 6 3.03 -8.67 -18.34
N ARG A 7 2.48 -9.17 -17.24
CA ARG A 7 1.04 -9.42 -17.16
C ARG A 7 0.38 -8.05 -17.19
N HIS A 8 -0.18 -7.71 -18.34
CA HIS A 8 -0.91 -6.46 -18.50
C HIS A 8 -2.18 -6.53 -17.64
N HIS A 9 -2.35 -5.51 -16.81
CA HIS A 9 -3.46 -5.43 -15.87
C HIS A 9 -4.36 -4.28 -16.30
N LEU A 10 -5.59 -4.63 -16.72
CA LEU A 10 -6.63 -3.64 -16.98
C LEU A 10 -7.01 -2.90 -15.69
N THR A 11 -7.27 -1.61 -15.82
CA THR A 11 -7.86 -0.81 -14.74
C THR A 11 -9.31 -1.22 -14.48
N ILE A 12 -9.89 -0.83 -13.34
CA ILE A 12 -11.30 -1.09 -13.07
C ILE A 12 -12.20 -0.38 -14.09
N ALA A 13 -11.84 0.83 -14.52
CA ALA A 13 -12.53 1.53 -15.61
C ALA A 13 -12.48 0.74 -16.92
N ASP A 14 -11.33 0.20 -17.31
CA ASP A 14 -11.20 -0.60 -18.54
C ASP A 14 -12.04 -1.87 -18.45
N LYS A 15 -12.03 -2.55 -17.29
CA LYS A 15 -12.88 -3.72 -17.04
C LYS A 15 -14.36 -3.38 -17.15
N ASN A 16 -14.80 -2.26 -16.57
CA ASN A 16 -16.19 -1.80 -16.66
C ASN A 16 -16.56 -1.39 -18.10
N ARG A 17 -15.66 -0.74 -18.85
CA ARG A 17 -15.87 -0.44 -20.28
C ARG A 17 -16.04 -1.73 -21.09
N LEU A 18 -15.21 -2.74 -20.83
CA LEU A 18 -15.32 -4.06 -21.48
C LEU A 18 -16.63 -4.77 -21.13
N ARG A 19 -17.10 -4.67 -19.87
CA ARG A 19 -18.42 -5.19 -19.46
C ARG A 19 -19.56 -4.53 -20.22
N ARG A 20 -19.60 -3.19 -20.25
CA ARG A 20 -20.64 -2.45 -21.00
C ARG A 20 -20.62 -2.76 -22.49
N HIS A 21 -19.43 -2.87 -23.08
CA HIS A 21 -19.30 -3.24 -24.48
C HIS A 21 -19.91 -4.62 -24.76
N HIS A 22 -19.64 -5.62 -23.91
CA HIS A 22 -20.25 -6.94 -24.03
C HIS A 22 -21.76 -6.94 -23.76
N GLN A 23 -22.27 -6.08 -22.87
CA GLN A 23 -23.72 -5.95 -22.65
C GLN A 23 -24.44 -5.37 -23.87
N LEU A 24 -23.80 -4.45 -24.59
CA LEU A 24 -24.32 -3.88 -25.84
C LEU A 24 -24.18 -4.85 -27.02
N HIS A 25 -23.17 -5.72 -26.98
CA HIS A 25 -22.83 -6.67 -28.03
C HIS A 25 -22.68 -8.11 -27.49
N PRO A 26 -23.77 -8.73 -27.01
CA PRO A 26 -23.73 -10.07 -26.42
C PRO A 26 -23.37 -11.17 -27.43
N GLU A 27 -23.44 -10.88 -28.73
CA GLU A 27 -23.05 -11.77 -29.83
C GLU A 27 -21.53 -11.92 -29.99
N LEU A 28 -20.74 -11.01 -29.42
CA LEU A 28 -19.29 -11.02 -29.61
C LEU A 28 -18.63 -12.18 -28.87
N THR A 29 -17.76 -12.88 -29.59
CA THR A 29 -16.93 -13.91 -28.99
C THR A 29 -15.88 -13.30 -28.05
N GLN A 30 -15.37 -14.11 -27.11
CA GLN A 30 -14.28 -13.69 -26.23
C GLN A 30 -13.02 -13.25 -26.98
N GLU A 31 -12.82 -13.76 -28.20
CA GLU A 31 -11.69 -13.41 -29.05
C GLU A 31 -11.87 -12.00 -29.65
N GLN A 32 -13.05 -11.71 -30.17
CA GLN A 32 -13.39 -10.36 -30.67
C GLN A 32 -13.37 -9.31 -29.55
N LEU A 33 -13.84 -9.65 -28.36
CA LEU A 33 -13.74 -8.77 -27.18
C LEU A 33 -12.29 -8.53 -26.75
N ARG A 34 -11.41 -9.53 -26.94
CA ARG A 34 -9.98 -9.41 -26.66
C ARG A 34 -9.31 -8.47 -27.66
N GLU A 35 -9.63 -8.61 -28.94
CA GLU A 35 -9.14 -7.71 -30.01
C GLU A 35 -9.62 -6.27 -29.77
N TRP A 36 -10.89 -6.09 -29.43
CA TRP A 36 -11.43 -4.78 -29.05
C TRP A 36 -10.72 -4.18 -27.85
N ALA A 37 -10.46 -4.97 -26.80
CA ALA A 37 -9.73 -4.51 -25.61
C ALA A 37 -8.29 -4.09 -25.96
N TYR A 38 -7.63 -4.81 -26.86
CA TYR A 38 -6.31 -4.42 -27.36
C TYR A 38 -6.35 -3.13 -28.17
N ALA A 39 -7.31 -2.99 -29.10
CA ALA A 39 -7.46 -1.78 -29.89
C ALA A 39 -7.81 -0.54 -29.04
N THR A 40 -8.59 -0.74 -27.97
CA THR A 40 -9.07 0.37 -27.12
C THR A 40 -8.09 0.76 -26.03
N PHE A 41 -7.41 -0.21 -25.41
CA PHE A 41 -6.55 0.02 -24.23
C PHE A 41 -5.06 -0.16 -24.52
N GLY A 42 -4.68 -0.64 -25.71
CA GLY A 42 -3.30 -0.95 -26.07
C GLY A 42 -2.71 -2.16 -25.34
N GLN A 43 -3.52 -2.93 -24.60
CA GLN A 43 -3.06 -4.01 -23.74
C GLN A 43 -3.63 -5.37 -24.16
N TRP A 44 -2.74 -6.35 -24.38
CA TRP A 44 -3.14 -7.73 -24.64
C TRP A 44 -3.52 -8.45 -23.35
N VAL A 45 -4.79 -8.87 -23.27
CA VAL A 45 -5.35 -9.61 -22.14
C VAL A 45 -5.62 -11.05 -22.55
N ALA A 46 -5.46 -12.00 -21.63
CA ALA A 46 -5.76 -13.39 -21.93
C ALA A 46 -7.26 -13.59 -22.19
N ARG A 47 -7.61 -14.48 -23.15
CA ARG A 47 -9.00 -14.79 -23.49
C ARG A 47 -9.83 -15.23 -22.28
N SER A 48 -9.25 -16.04 -21.40
CA SER A 48 -9.89 -16.45 -20.14
C SER A 48 -10.15 -15.27 -19.20
N THR A 49 -9.24 -14.31 -19.12
CA THR A 49 -9.40 -13.08 -18.33
C THR A 49 -10.53 -12.21 -18.87
N VAL A 50 -10.66 -12.06 -20.19
CA VAL A 50 -11.81 -11.38 -20.82
C VAL A 50 -13.11 -12.04 -20.40
N GLY A 51 -13.20 -13.38 -20.51
CA GLY A 51 -14.36 -14.14 -20.08
C GLY A 51 -14.70 -13.97 -18.59
N HIS A 52 -13.70 -13.88 -17.72
CA HIS A 52 -13.92 -13.60 -16.30
C HIS A 52 -14.43 -12.17 -16.04
N ILE A 53 -13.91 -11.18 -16.76
CA ILE A 53 -14.30 -9.77 -16.58
C ILE A 53 -15.77 -9.57 -16.95
N VAL A 54 -16.19 -10.07 -18.12
CA VAL A 54 -17.55 -9.82 -18.64
C VAL A 54 -18.65 -10.55 -17.88
N ARG A 55 -18.33 -11.66 -17.21
CA ARG A 55 -19.28 -12.39 -16.34
C ARG A 55 -19.38 -11.81 -14.94
N ALA A 56 -18.35 -11.08 -14.50
CA ALA A 56 -18.37 -10.44 -13.19
C ALA A 56 -19.22 -9.16 -13.24
N PRO A 57 -19.96 -8.82 -12.17
CA PRO A 57 -20.72 -7.58 -12.10
C PRO A 57 -19.81 -6.35 -12.19
N GLU A 58 -20.40 -5.20 -12.54
CA GLU A 58 -19.66 -3.95 -12.56
C GLU A 58 -19.07 -3.62 -11.18
N GLU A 59 -17.81 -3.21 -11.18
CA GLU A 59 -17.08 -2.85 -9.97
C GLU A 59 -17.22 -1.35 -9.74
N VAL A 60 -17.89 -0.94 -8.65
CA VAL A 60 -17.97 0.46 -8.23
C VAL A 60 -16.83 0.75 -7.26
N CYS A 61 -15.74 1.30 -7.77
CA CYS A 61 -14.59 1.70 -6.97
C CYS A 61 -14.40 3.22 -6.98
N ALA A 62 -13.87 3.77 -5.89
CA ALA A 62 -13.55 5.19 -5.80
C ALA A 62 -12.47 5.61 -6.81
N ASN A 63 -11.38 4.82 -6.93
CA ASN A 63 -10.35 5.04 -7.95
C ASN A 63 -10.57 4.14 -9.19
N PRO A 64 -11.10 4.66 -10.30
CA PRO A 64 -11.32 3.91 -11.54
C PRO A 64 -10.03 3.38 -12.18
N GLU A 65 -8.89 4.02 -11.95
CA GLU A 65 -7.61 3.65 -12.52
C GLU A 65 -6.89 2.53 -11.74
N ALA A 66 -7.42 2.14 -10.56
CA ALA A 66 -6.85 1.04 -9.80
C ALA A 66 -6.96 -0.27 -10.60
N THR A 67 -5.94 -1.12 -10.55
CA THR A 67 -5.95 -2.43 -11.23
C THR A 67 -6.62 -3.53 -10.40
N ARG A 68 -6.81 -3.29 -9.10
CA ARG A 68 -7.42 -4.23 -8.15
C ARG A 68 -8.51 -3.55 -7.34
N PHE A 69 -9.66 -4.20 -7.25
CA PHE A 69 -10.72 -3.81 -6.35
C PHE A 69 -10.34 -4.13 -4.89
N GLN A 70 -10.28 -3.10 -4.04
CA GLN A 70 -10.05 -3.23 -2.60
C GLN A 70 -11.03 -2.32 -1.85
N SER A 71 -12.14 -2.88 -1.38
CA SER A 71 -13.12 -2.17 -0.56
C SER A 71 -12.55 -1.86 0.83
N GLY A 72 -12.75 -0.62 1.27
CA GLY A 72 -12.50 -0.21 2.65
C GLY A 72 -13.64 -0.58 3.59
N ARG A 73 -13.52 -0.15 4.85
CA ARG A 73 -14.63 -0.22 5.81
C ARG A 73 -15.81 0.65 5.36
N TYR A 74 -15.49 1.81 4.77
CA TYR A 74 -16.46 2.84 4.42
C TYR A 74 -16.38 3.16 2.92
N PRO A 75 -16.82 2.25 2.04
CA PRO A 75 -16.67 2.43 0.58
C PRO A 75 -17.37 3.70 0.08
N ASP A 76 -18.56 4.02 0.58
CA ASP A 76 -19.35 5.18 0.14
C ASP A 76 -18.65 6.50 0.50
N MET A 77 -18.18 6.63 1.75
CA MET A 77 -17.41 7.80 2.19
C MET A 77 -16.06 7.89 1.44
N GLU A 78 -15.44 6.76 1.10
CA GLU A 78 -14.21 6.75 0.31
C GLU A 78 -14.43 7.23 -1.11
N GLN A 79 -15.55 6.85 -1.73
CA GLN A 79 -15.94 7.30 -3.05
C GLN A 79 -16.15 8.80 -3.08
N GLU A 80 -16.88 9.34 -2.11
CA GLU A 80 -17.11 10.78 -2.02
C GLU A 80 -15.82 11.55 -1.74
N LEU A 81 -14.99 11.07 -0.81
CA LEU A 81 -13.70 11.70 -0.50
C LEU A 81 -12.77 11.69 -1.71
N TYR A 82 -12.72 10.60 -2.47
CA TYR A 82 -11.91 10.52 -3.67
C TYR A 82 -12.43 11.46 -4.77
N ALA A 83 -13.75 11.53 -4.97
CA ALA A 83 -14.35 12.48 -5.90
C ALA A 83 -14.02 13.94 -5.54
N PHE A 84 -14.02 14.27 -4.25
CA PHE A 84 -13.58 15.58 -3.76
C PHE A 84 -12.10 15.87 -4.07
N ILE A 85 -11.22 14.88 -3.87
CA ILE A 85 -9.79 14.99 -4.21
C ILE A 85 -9.61 15.25 -5.70
N VAL A 86 -10.32 14.52 -6.56
CA VAL A 86 -10.28 14.69 -8.02
C VAL A 86 -10.78 16.08 -8.40
N ALA A 87 -11.93 16.52 -7.88
CA ALA A 87 -12.47 17.85 -8.16
C ALA A 87 -11.50 18.97 -7.75
N ARG A 88 -10.85 18.84 -6.59
CA ARG A 88 -9.83 19.79 -6.13
C ARG A 88 -8.57 19.78 -7.01
N ALA A 89 -8.14 18.60 -7.48
CA ALA A 89 -7.04 18.48 -8.42
C ALA A 89 -7.34 19.20 -9.75
N THR A 90 -8.54 18.99 -10.29
CA THR A 90 -9.02 19.65 -11.51
C THR A 90 -9.09 21.18 -11.34
N GLN A 91 -9.58 21.67 -10.20
CA GLN A 91 -9.62 23.11 -9.90
C GLN A 91 -8.22 23.74 -9.85
N LEU A 92 -7.23 23.02 -9.35
CA LEU A 92 -5.85 23.48 -9.26
C LEU A 92 -5.08 23.25 -10.58
N GLY A 93 -5.68 22.58 -11.57
CA GLY A 93 -5.02 22.23 -12.83
C GLY A 93 -3.86 21.26 -12.68
N VAL A 94 -3.86 20.44 -11.60
CA VAL A 94 -2.74 19.54 -11.29
C VAL A 94 -3.15 18.09 -11.51
N ASP A 95 -2.29 17.32 -12.18
CA ASP A 95 -2.46 15.87 -12.29
C ASP A 95 -2.16 15.19 -10.94
N LEU A 96 -3.10 14.35 -10.50
CA LEU A 96 -3.02 13.53 -9.29
C LEU A 96 -1.74 12.68 -9.22
N LYS A 97 -1.19 12.28 -10.37
CA LYS A 97 -0.02 11.39 -10.48
C LYS A 97 1.33 12.11 -10.43
N GLN A 98 1.39 13.41 -10.73
CA GLN A 98 2.64 14.17 -10.88
C GLN A 98 3.03 14.98 -9.63
N LEU A 99 2.34 14.78 -8.50
CA LEU A 99 2.52 15.57 -7.30
C LEU A 99 3.74 15.11 -6.48
N ASP A 100 4.95 15.37 -6.98
CA ASP A 100 6.16 14.72 -6.47
C ASP A 100 6.80 15.40 -5.24
N SER A 101 6.47 16.65 -4.89
CA SER A 101 7.34 17.39 -3.96
C SER A 101 6.67 18.24 -2.88
N SER A 102 5.38 18.58 -3.00
CA SER A 102 4.75 19.53 -2.07
C SER A 102 3.42 18.99 -1.51
N GLY A 103 3.49 17.94 -0.69
CA GLY A 103 2.47 17.70 0.32
C GLY A 103 1.13 17.09 -0.10
N GLY A 104 0.98 16.43 -1.26
CA GLY A 104 -0.34 15.92 -1.67
C GLY A 104 -1.34 17.04 -1.96
N ILE A 105 -2.43 16.75 -2.68
CA ILE A 105 -3.52 17.75 -2.88
C ILE A 105 -4.22 18.09 -1.56
N LEU A 106 -4.18 17.15 -0.61
CA LEU A 106 -4.64 17.30 0.76
C LEU A 106 -3.59 16.74 1.72
N SER A 107 -3.35 17.46 2.80
CA SER A 107 -2.60 16.95 3.95
C SER A 107 -3.32 15.76 4.61
N ASP A 108 -2.58 14.94 5.35
CA ASP A 108 -3.15 13.80 6.09
C ASP A 108 -4.24 14.24 7.08
N SER A 109 -4.06 15.42 7.67
CA SER A 109 -5.03 16.03 8.60
C SER A 109 -6.31 16.46 7.89
N GLU A 110 -6.21 17.10 6.72
CA GLU A 110 -7.38 17.50 5.92
C GLU A 110 -8.15 16.26 5.43
N LEU A 111 -7.45 15.22 4.96
CA LEU A 111 -8.06 13.96 4.56
C LEU A 111 -8.84 13.31 5.69
N TRP A 112 -8.24 13.25 6.88
CA TRP A 112 -8.87 12.69 8.07
C TRP A 112 -10.11 13.52 8.48
N THR A 113 -9.99 14.84 8.47
CA THR A 113 -11.07 15.76 8.84
C THR A 113 -12.25 15.62 7.88
N LYS A 114 -12.00 15.66 6.57
CA LYS A 114 -13.05 15.49 5.55
C LYS A 114 -13.67 14.10 5.56
N ALA A 115 -12.88 13.04 5.77
CA ALA A 115 -13.43 11.69 5.93
C ALA A 115 -14.42 11.61 7.10
N ASN A 116 -14.08 12.18 8.25
CA ASN A 116 -14.98 12.19 9.41
C ASN A 116 -16.19 13.10 9.23
N GLU A 117 -16.07 14.21 8.52
CA GLU A 117 -17.20 15.07 8.16
C GLU A 117 -18.23 14.30 7.32
N ILE A 118 -17.76 13.61 6.27
CA ILE A 118 -18.59 12.76 5.40
C ILE A 118 -19.24 11.63 6.20
N LEU A 119 -18.49 10.97 7.08
CA LEU A 119 -19.04 9.90 7.94
C LEU A 119 -20.09 10.40 8.90
N LYS A 120 -19.86 11.54 9.57
CA LYS A 120 -20.85 12.13 10.47
C LYS A 120 -22.15 12.47 9.73
N ARG A 121 -22.05 12.97 8.50
CA ARG A 121 -23.20 13.28 7.67
C ARG A 121 -23.96 12.03 7.20
N THR A 122 -23.25 10.97 6.84
CA THR A 122 -23.85 9.75 6.26
C THR A 122 -24.31 8.72 7.30
N ARG A 123 -23.62 8.63 8.44
CA ARG A 123 -23.82 7.59 9.48
C ARG A 123 -24.03 8.13 10.90
N GLY A 124 -23.89 9.44 11.12
CA GLY A 124 -24.07 10.07 12.42
C GLY A 124 -22.79 10.15 13.28
N SER A 125 -22.91 10.81 14.45
CA SER A 125 -21.77 11.27 15.26
C SER A 125 -20.97 10.20 16.03
N GLN A 126 -21.35 8.92 15.96
CA GLN A 126 -20.70 7.84 16.73
C GLN A 126 -19.54 7.17 15.99
N GLU A 127 -19.45 7.30 14.67
CA GLU A 127 -18.39 6.67 13.87
C GLU A 127 -17.27 7.66 13.52
N SER A 128 -16.02 7.18 13.59
CA SER A 128 -14.85 7.94 13.12
C SER A 128 -13.77 7.01 12.57
N VAL A 129 -12.98 7.53 11.62
CA VAL A 129 -11.81 6.83 11.10
C VAL A 129 -10.58 7.09 11.97
N SER A 130 -9.74 6.07 12.14
CA SER A 130 -8.42 6.22 12.79
C SER A 130 -7.45 6.99 11.90
N VAL A 131 -6.40 7.62 12.46
CA VAL A 131 -5.32 8.24 11.65
C VAL A 131 -4.67 7.22 10.70
N ALA A 132 -4.46 5.98 11.15
CA ALA A 132 -3.93 4.89 10.31
C ALA A 132 -4.82 4.52 9.11
N TRP A 133 -6.10 4.91 9.13
CA TRP A 133 -6.98 4.71 7.99
C TRP A 133 -6.57 5.60 6.80
N VAL A 134 -6.07 6.82 7.02
CA VAL A 134 -5.61 7.72 5.95
C VAL A 134 -4.49 7.09 5.15
N HIS A 135 -3.51 6.50 5.83
CA HIS A 135 -2.42 5.78 5.18
C HIS A 135 -2.92 4.60 4.34
N ARG A 136 -3.89 3.82 4.86
CA ARG A 136 -4.52 2.72 4.11
C ARG A 136 -5.37 3.21 2.95
N PHE A 137 -6.05 4.34 3.09
CA PHE A 137 -6.81 5.00 2.04
C PHE A 137 -5.88 5.41 0.89
N LYS A 138 -4.80 6.16 1.19
CA LYS A 138 -3.80 6.56 0.19
C LYS A 138 -3.23 5.37 -0.57
N LYS A 139 -2.86 4.30 0.15
CA LYS A 139 -2.32 3.07 -0.46
C LYS A 139 -3.30 2.33 -1.37
N ARG A 140 -4.59 2.32 -1.02
CA ARG A 140 -5.64 1.64 -1.82
C ARG A 140 -5.99 2.40 -3.08
N HIS A 141 -6.02 3.72 -3.00
CA HIS A 141 -6.41 4.60 -4.10
C HIS A 141 -5.21 5.10 -4.92
N GLY A 142 -4.00 4.55 -4.74
CA GLY A 142 -2.84 4.91 -5.54
C GLY A 142 -2.21 6.27 -5.18
N LEU A 143 -2.70 6.94 -4.14
CA LEU A 143 -2.27 8.28 -3.71
C LEU A 143 -1.08 8.24 -2.74
N HIS A 144 -0.48 7.07 -2.52
CA HIS A 144 0.68 6.94 -1.64
C HIS A 144 1.95 7.41 -2.35
N ARG A 145 2.85 8.12 -1.65
CA ARG A 145 4.07 8.70 -2.25
C ARG A 145 4.91 7.70 -3.05
N SER A 146 5.06 6.47 -2.55
CA SER A 146 5.80 5.41 -3.26
C SER A 146 5.08 4.81 -4.47
N GLN A 147 3.75 4.94 -4.56
CA GLN A 147 2.97 4.57 -5.74
C GLN A 147 3.00 5.68 -6.78
N LEU A 148 2.87 6.94 -6.35
CA LEU A 148 3.01 8.11 -7.20
C LEU A 148 4.40 8.17 -7.84
N LYS A 149 5.47 7.99 -7.06
CA LYS A 149 6.85 7.93 -7.59
C LYS A 149 7.02 6.84 -8.65
N ARG A 150 6.39 5.67 -8.47
CA ARG A 150 6.44 4.58 -9.45
C ARG A 150 5.65 4.92 -10.72
N ALA A 151 4.45 5.48 -10.56
CA ALA A 151 3.63 5.91 -11.68
C ALA A 151 4.32 7.02 -12.49
N ALA A 152 4.98 7.98 -11.83
CA ALA A 152 5.78 9.03 -12.46
C ALA A 152 6.97 8.44 -13.23
N THR A 153 7.71 7.48 -12.65
CA THR A 153 8.78 6.79 -13.37
C THR A 153 8.27 5.98 -14.56
N GLU A 154 7.14 5.29 -14.43
CA GLU A 154 6.52 4.53 -15.53
C GLU A 154 6.06 5.47 -16.65
N ALA A 155 5.45 6.62 -16.31
CA ALA A 155 5.06 7.63 -17.27
C ALA A 155 6.25 8.24 -18.02
N ALA A 156 7.35 8.56 -17.30
CA ALA A 156 8.58 9.04 -17.91
C ALA A 156 9.22 7.98 -18.84
N THR A 157 9.20 6.71 -18.44
CA THR A 157 9.75 5.61 -19.25
C THR A 157 8.93 5.41 -20.54
N LEU A 158 7.59 5.48 -20.44
CA LEU A 158 6.71 5.40 -21.61
C LEU A 158 6.92 6.58 -22.56
N GLN A 159 7.14 7.80 -22.05
CA GLN A 159 7.48 8.97 -22.87
C GLN A 159 8.81 8.77 -23.63
N THR A 160 9.85 8.27 -22.96
CA THR A 160 11.14 7.99 -23.62
C THR A 160 11.05 6.87 -24.65
N VAL A 161 10.23 5.84 -24.41
CA VAL A 161 10.01 4.75 -25.38
C VAL A 161 9.20 5.26 -26.57
N THR A 162 8.22 6.14 -26.38
CA THR A 162 7.48 6.74 -27.50
C THR A 162 8.34 7.68 -28.35
N GLU A 163 9.33 8.35 -27.77
CA GLU A 163 10.32 9.14 -28.54
C GLU A 163 11.36 8.26 -29.26
N GLN A 164 11.80 7.16 -28.64
CA GLN A 164 12.74 6.21 -29.27
C GLN A 164 12.09 5.32 -30.35
N THR A 165 10.75 5.20 -30.38
CA THR A 165 10.04 4.41 -31.41
C THR A 165 9.97 5.13 -32.77
N ILE A 166 10.42 6.38 -32.89
CA ILE A 166 10.50 7.09 -34.17
C ILE A 166 11.84 6.89 -34.89
N GLU A 167 12.91 6.45 -34.22
CA GLU A 167 14.25 6.37 -34.84
C GLU A 167 14.90 4.99 -34.95
N GLU A 168 14.34 3.92 -34.37
CA GLU A 168 15.02 2.61 -34.39
C GLU A 168 14.19 1.51 -35.10
N GLN A 169 14.12 1.61 -36.42
CA GLN A 169 13.82 0.49 -37.33
C GLN A 169 14.98 0.25 -38.30
N VAL A 170 16.17 -0.10 -37.82
CA VAL A 170 17.13 -0.88 -38.65
C VAL A 170 18.02 -1.76 -37.77
N SER A 171 18.05 -3.05 -38.10
CA SER A 171 19.10 -4.04 -37.82
C SER A 171 18.91 -5.00 -36.64
N ASN A 172 18.41 -6.20 -37.00
CA ASN A 172 18.70 -7.47 -36.34
C ASN A 172 20.20 -7.81 -36.44
N ASN A 173 20.80 -8.37 -35.37
CA ASN A 173 21.38 -9.72 -35.35
C ASN A 173 22.09 -10.08 -34.03
N PHE A 174 21.58 -11.12 -33.37
CA PHE A 174 22.27 -12.35 -32.91
C PHE A 174 23.73 -12.28 -32.37
N VAL A 175 23.94 -12.70 -31.10
CA VAL A 175 24.95 -13.72 -30.65
C VAL A 175 24.48 -14.37 -29.33
N LEU A 176 24.80 -15.67 -29.18
CA LEU A 176 24.50 -16.65 -28.13
C LEU A 176 25.70 -16.85 -27.17
N ASP A 177 25.47 -17.03 -25.86
CA ASP A 177 26.18 -18.00 -24.98
C ASP A 177 25.46 -18.06 -23.60
N THR A 178 24.89 -19.20 -23.18
CA THR A 178 25.47 -20.34 -22.42
C THR A 178 25.77 -20.03 -20.94
N GLU A 179 24.89 -20.45 -20.01
CA GLU A 179 25.24 -21.31 -18.86
C GLU A 179 24.03 -21.67 -17.97
N LEU A 180 24.15 -22.85 -17.34
CA LEU A 180 23.16 -23.62 -16.59
C LEU A 180 23.04 -23.21 -15.10
N ALA A 181 21.84 -23.30 -14.51
CA ALA A 181 21.62 -23.80 -13.13
C ALA A 181 20.12 -24.00 -12.79
N GLU A 182 19.77 -25.18 -12.27
CA GLU A 182 18.43 -25.58 -11.81
C GLU A 182 18.00 -24.99 -10.45
N PRO A 183 16.68 -24.92 -10.15
CA PRO A 183 16.15 -24.22 -8.97
C PRO A 183 16.09 -25.08 -7.69
N ALA A 184 16.67 -24.56 -6.61
CA ALA A 184 16.64 -25.15 -5.28
C ALA A 184 15.23 -25.18 -4.66
N ARG A 185 14.81 -26.39 -4.26
CA ARG A 185 13.59 -26.70 -3.50
C ARG A 185 13.64 -26.06 -2.10
N LYS A 186 12.64 -25.22 -1.77
CA LYS A 186 12.45 -24.68 -0.41
C LYS A 186 11.83 -25.76 0.49
N LYS A 187 12.60 -26.20 1.49
CA LYS A 187 12.11 -27.04 2.60
C LYS A 187 11.35 -26.17 3.61
N VAL A 188 10.20 -26.67 4.01
CA VAL A 188 9.31 -26.13 5.04
C VAL A 188 9.89 -26.50 6.41
N ALA A 189 10.00 -25.52 7.31
CA ALA A 189 10.19 -25.78 8.73
C ALA A 189 9.16 -24.95 9.52
N THR A 190 8.39 -25.69 10.30
CA THR A 190 7.22 -25.33 11.07
C THR A 190 7.63 -24.53 12.31
N VAL A 191 7.25 -23.26 12.37
CA VAL A 191 7.18 -22.51 13.63
C VAL A 191 5.71 -22.14 13.78
N ALA A 192 5.13 -22.42 14.94
CA ALA A 192 3.76 -22.07 15.31
C ALA A 192 3.60 -20.54 15.45
N GLY A 193 3.85 -19.81 14.36
CA GLY A 193 3.52 -18.41 14.20
C GLY A 193 2.12 -18.27 13.60
N ASN A 194 1.50 -17.12 13.82
CA ASN A 194 0.23 -16.76 13.19
C ASN A 194 0.31 -17.06 11.69
N ARG A 195 -0.48 -18.04 11.24
CA ARG A 195 -0.55 -18.38 9.81
C ARG A 195 -1.00 -17.15 9.04
N SER A 196 -0.47 -16.97 7.83
CA SER A 196 -0.77 -15.79 7.01
C SER A 196 -1.83 -16.05 5.95
N HIS A 197 -2.21 -17.31 5.73
CA HIS A 197 -3.13 -17.75 4.68
C HIS A 197 -4.26 -18.61 5.26
N PHE A 198 -5.41 -18.58 4.59
CA PHE A 198 -6.56 -19.43 4.90
C PHE A 198 -6.27 -20.88 4.53
N VAL A 199 -6.59 -21.80 5.44
CA VAL A 199 -6.68 -23.24 5.18
C VAL A 199 -8.15 -23.68 5.10
N SER A 200 -8.43 -24.94 4.79
CA SER A 200 -9.81 -25.41 4.59
C SER A 200 -10.67 -25.27 5.85
N SER A 201 -10.14 -25.57 7.03
CA SER A 201 -10.86 -25.35 8.29
C SER A 201 -11.19 -23.88 8.57
N ASP A 202 -10.27 -22.95 8.26
CA ASP A 202 -10.54 -21.51 8.35
C ASP A 202 -11.62 -21.07 7.35
N ASP A 203 -11.64 -21.64 6.15
CA ASP A 203 -12.67 -21.37 5.14
C ASP A 203 -14.06 -21.84 5.61
N ILE A 204 -14.13 -23.02 6.25
CA ILE A 204 -15.37 -23.55 6.83
C ILE A 204 -15.90 -22.60 7.92
N LEU A 205 -15.04 -22.19 8.87
CA LEU A 205 -15.43 -21.22 9.90
C LEU A 205 -15.92 -19.89 9.31
N LEU A 206 -15.21 -19.37 8.31
CA LEU A 206 -15.60 -18.17 7.59
C LEU A 206 -17.00 -18.32 6.98
N LEU A 207 -17.25 -19.42 6.27
CA LEU A 207 -18.54 -19.68 5.61
C LEU A 207 -19.67 -19.85 6.63
N THR A 208 -19.43 -20.55 7.74
CA THR A 208 -20.40 -20.72 8.83
C THR A 208 -20.83 -19.38 9.40
N HIS A 209 -19.89 -18.48 9.74
CA HIS A 209 -20.25 -17.16 10.25
C HIS A 209 -20.88 -16.25 9.18
N VAL A 210 -20.47 -16.38 7.92
CA VAL A 210 -21.11 -15.66 6.80
C VAL A 210 -22.59 -16.07 6.68
N LEU A 211 -22.92 -17.35 6.77
CA LEU A 211 -24.30 -17.84 6.74
C LEU A 211 -25.11 -17.42 7.97
N ALA A 212 -24.47 -17.37 9.14
CA ALA A 212 -25.13 -16.94 10.37
C ALA A 212 -25.46 -15.44 10.35
N ILE A 213 -24.52 -14.60 9.92
CA ILE A 213 -24.65 -13.14 9.99
C ILE A 213 -25.32 -12.58 8.74
N LYS A 214 -25.13 -13.21 7.58
CA LYS A 214 -25.64 -12.79 6.28
C LYS A 214 -25.27 -11.33 5.97
N PRO A 215 -23.98 -11.01 5.74
CA PRO A 215 -23.51 -9.63 5.57
C PRO A 215 -24.25 -8.82 4.51
N TRP A 216 -24.78 -9.47 3.47
CA TRP A 216 -25.57 -8.84 2.39
C TRP A 216 -26.92 -8.28 2.84
N THR A 217 -27.42 -8.66 4.02
CA THR A 217 -28.69 -8.16 4.57
C THR A 217 -28.56 -6.81 5.30
N PHE A 218 -27.32 -6.39 5.61
CA PHE A 218 -27.05 -5.14 6.32
C PHE A 218 -27.25 -3.93 5.39
N PRO A 219 -27.78 -2.80 5.90
CA PRO A 219 -27.85 -1.54 5.14
C PRO A 219 -26.49 -1.12 4.58
N TYR A 220 -25.44 -1.32 5.38
CA TYR A 220 -24.05 -1.21 4.95
C TYR A 220 -23.38 -2.58 5.03
N VAL A 221 -23.19 -3.22 3.88
CA VAL A 221 -22.66 -4.60 3.78
C VAL A 221 -21.38 -4.82 4.59
N MET A 222 -20.49 -3.82 4.62
CA MET A 222 -19.24 -3.93 5.37
C MET A 222 -19.42 -4.05 6.88
N ASP A 223 -20.50 -3.52 7.46
CA ASP A 223 -20.78 -3.63 8.89
C ASP A 223 -21.09 -5.09 9.25
N GLY A 224 -21.83 -5.80 8.40
CA GLY A 224 -22.03 -7.24 8.51
C GLY A 224 -20.71 -8.02 8.44
N TRP A 225 -19.81 -7.64 7.52
CA TRP A 225 -18.47 -8.24 7.45
C TRP A 225 -17.59 -7.95 8.67
N GLN A 226 -17.80 -6.82 9.35
CA GLN A 226 -17.13 -6.55 10.62
C GLN A 226 -17.60 -7.48 11.71
N GLN A 227 -18.91 -7.75 11.79
CA GLN A 227 -19.44 -8.74 12.73
C GLN A 227 -18.89 -10.14 12.44
N VAL A 228 -18.82 -10.55 11.16
CA VAL A 228 -18.21 -11.84 10.76
C VAL A 228 -16.78 -11.93 11.28
N THR A 229 -16.00 -10.89 11.05
CA THR A 229 -14.59 -10.87 11.48
C THR A 229 -14.47 -10.84 13.01
N GLN A 230 -15.37 -10.16 13.72
CA GLN A 230 -15.36 -10.12 15.18
C GLN A 230 -15.70 -11.49 15.77
N ASN A 231 -16.66 -12.21 15.19
CA ASN A 231 -17.00 -13.57 15.61
C ASN A 231 -15.86 -14.54 15.30
N LEU A 232 -15.27 -14.47 14.11
CA LEU A 232 -14.08 -15.26 13.77
C LEU A 232 -12.92 -15.05 14.76
N ARG A 233 -12.68 -13.82 15.23
CA ARG A 233 -11.62 -13.55 16.23
C ARG A 233 -11.92 -14.13 17.62
N ARG A 234 -13.17 -14.49 17.91
CA ARG A 234 -13.55 -15.15 19.16
C ARG A 234 -13.33 -16.66 19.10
N GLU A 235 -13.23 -17.24 17.91
CA GLU A 235 -12.95 -18.66 17.72
C GLU A 235 -11.46 -18.95 18.00
N GLU A 236 -11.18 -19.80 18.98
CA GLU A 236 -9.81 -20.20 19.35
C GLU A 236 -9.06 -20.91 18.21
N SER A 237 -9.84 -21.56 17.34
CA SER A 237 -9.35 -22.29 16.17
C SER A 237 -8.93 -21.37 15.02
N PHE A 238 -9.42 -20.13 14.99
CA PHE A 238 -9.13 -19.15 13.94
C PHE A 238 -7.93 -18.28 14.28
N ARG A 239 -6.75 -18.67 13.76
CA ARG A 239 -5.46 -18.04 14.10
C ARG A 239 -4.99 -17.00 13.10
N LEU A 240 -5.91 -16.33 12.41
CA LEU A 240 -5.62 -15.35 11.37
C LEU A 240 -6.02 -13.94 11.80
N ASP A 241 -5.09 -12.98 11.71
CA ASP A 241 -5.44 -11.55 11.81
C ASP A 241 -5.83 -11.00 10.43
N LYS A 242 -7.14 -11.07 10.12
CA LYS A 242 -7.71 -10.62 8.85
C LYS A 242 -8.69 -9.46 9.05
N THR A 243 -8.74 -8.58 8.05
CA THR A 243 -9.71 -7.50 7.99
C THR A 243 -11.02 -7.98 7.36
N ALA A 244 -12.11 -7.28 7.62
CA ALA A 244 -13.42 -7.54 7.01
C ALA A 244 -13.34 -7.65 5.48
N GLY A 245 -12.62 -6.73 4.81
CA GLY A 245 -12.42 -6.79 3.36
C GLY A 245 -11.60 -7.99 2.90
N ALA A 246 -10.65 -8.48 3.71
CA ALA A 246 -9.89 -9.69 3.39
C ALA A 246 -10.77 -10.95 3.49
N CYS A 247 -11.65 -11.03 4.47
CA CYS A 247 -12.65 -12.10 4.60
C CYS A 247 -13.65 -12.07 3.43
N GLN A 248 -14.14 -10.89 3.05
CA GLN A 248 -15.00 -10.72 1.89
C GLN A 248 -14.31 -11.18 0.59
N ALA A 249 -13.09 -10.72 0.34
CA ALA A 249 -12.32 -11.12 -0.84
C ALA A 249 -12.06 -12.64 -0.87
N ARG A 250 -11.85 -13.25 0.30
CA ARG A 250 -11.71 -14.70 0.41
C ARG A 250 -13.00 -15.41 0.02
N LEU A 251 -14.17 -14.97 0.49
CA LEU A 251 -15.45 -15.54 0.07
C LEU A 251 -15.66 -15.39 -1.44
N SER A 252 -15.45 -14.19 -2.00
CA SER A 252 -15.60 -13.95 -3.45
C SER A 252 -14.71 -14.88 -4.28
N LEU A 253 -13.48 -15.15 -3.81
CA LEU A 253 -12.57 -16.09 -4.46
C LEU A 253 -13.12 -17.53 -4.39
N LEU A 254 -13.60 -17.98 -3.23
CA LEU A 254 -14.17 -19.31 -3.06
C LEU A 254 -15.41 -19.52 -3.93
N LEU A 255 -16.32 -18.55 -3.96
CA LEU A 255 -17.50 -18.57 -4.82
C LEU A 255 -17.11 -18.59 -6.31
N SER A 256 -16.08 -17.83 -6.70
CA SER A 256 -15.56 -17.85 -8.08
C SER A 256 -15.00 -19.22 -8.47
N HIS A 257 -14.30 -19.91 -7.56
CA HIS A 257 -13.80 -21.25 -7.81
C HIS A 257 -14.93 -22.29 -7.86
N PHE A 258 -15.93 -22.14 -6.99
CA PHE A 258 -17.12 -22.99 -6.95
C PHE A 258 -17.94 -22.88 -8.24
N LYS A 259 -18.25 -21.67 -8.71
CA LYS A 259 -18.96 -21.43 -9.98
C LYS A 259 -18.20 -21.90 -11.22
N ALA A 260 -16.88 -22.08 -11.10
CA ALA A 260 -16.02 -22.55 -12.18
C ALA A 260 -15.71 -24.06 -12.09
N ASP A 261 -16.39 -24.80 -11.20
CA ASP A 261 -16.16 -26.22 -10.90
C ASP A 261 -14.68 -26.55 -10.66
N ASN A 262 -13.92 -25.61 -10.08
CA ASN A 262 -12.50 -25.77 -9.84
C ASN A 262 -12.25 -26.54 -8.54
N THR A 263 -12.55 -27.84 -8.56
CA THR A 263 -12.44 -28.75 -7.42
C THR A 263 -11.02 -28.83 -6.88
N MET A 264 -9.99 -28.78 -7.75
CA MET A 264 -8.58 -28.77 -7.33
C MET A 264 -8.24 -27.55 -6.47
N ALA A 265 -8.68 -26.35 -6.84
CA ALA A 265 -8.43 -25.14 -6.06
C ALA A 265 -9.13 -25.16 -4.71
N LEU A 266 -10.35 -25.73 -4.65
CA LEU A 266 -11.12 -25.88 -3.43
C LEU A 266 -10.57 -26.98 -2.51
N ARG A 267 -9.93 -28.04 -3.05
CA ARG A 267 -9.35 -29.15 -2.25
C ARG A 267 -7.95 -28.88 -1.70
N LYS A 268 -7.22 -27.92 -2.26
CA LYS A 268 -5.77 -27.74 -2.07
C LYS A 268 -5.24 -27.70 -0.62
N SER A 269 -6.09 -27.47 0.38
CA SER A 269 -5.68 -27.26 1.77
C SER A 269 -6.52 -28.03 2.81
N GLY A 270 -7.19 -29.12 2.44
CA GLY A 270 -8.03 -29.87 3.40
C GLY A 270 -8.26 -31.34 3.07
N THR A 271 -8.97 -32.02 3.97
CA THR A 271 -9.44 -33.41 3.79
C THR A 271 -10.63 -33.48 2.84
N ASP A 272 -11.01 -34.70 2.41
CA ASP A 272 -12.20 -34.89 1.58
C ASP A 272 -13.48 -34.46 2.32
N ASP A 273 -13.61 -34.77 3.61
CA ASP A 273 -14.74 -34.34 4.45
C ASP A 273 -14.85 -32.80 4.55
N GLU A 274 -13.70 -32.11 4.71
CA GLU A 274 -13.65 -30.66 4.74
C GLU A 274 -14.02 -30.05 3.38
N PHE A 275 -13.64 -30.72 2.28
CA PHE A 275 -14.03 -30.31 0.94
C PHE A 275 -15.54 -30.42 0.73
N ASP A 276 -16.14 -31.54 1.11
CA ASP A 276 -17.58 -31.76 0.98
C ASP A 276 -18.38 -30.76 1.82
N THR A 277 -17.96 -30.57 3.08
CA THR A 277 -18.54 -29.56 3.98
C THR A 277 -18.46 -28.16 3.38
N LYS A 278 -17.29 -27.78 2.84
CA LYS A 278 -17.10 -26.47 2.21
C LYS A 278 -17.97 -26.29 0.97
N CYS A 279 -18.12 -27.32 0.14
CA CYS A 279 -18.98 -27.26 -1.04
C CYS A 279 -20.45 -27.09 -0.65
N ALA A 280 -20.93 -27.81 0.37
CA ALA A 280 -22.28 -27.65 0.89
C ALA A 280 -22.53 -26.21 1.40
N LEU A 281 -21.59 -25.65 2.16
CA LEU A 281 -21.68 -24.28 2.65
C LEU A 281 -21.65 -23.24 1.52
N LEU A 282 -20.81 -23.44 0.49
CA LEU A 282 -20.75 -22.54 -0.67
C LEU A 282 -22.03 -22.57 -1.51
N ALA A 283 -22.63 -23.76 -1.68
CA ALA A 283 -23.93 -23.91 -2.33
C ALA A 283 -25.01 -23.13 -1.58
N GLU A 284 -25.04 -23.26 -0.24
CA GLU A 284 -26.02 -22.56 0.59
C GLU A 284 -25.82 -21.03 0.58
N VAL A 285 -24.57 -20.54 0.66
CA VAL A 285 -24.29 -19.10 0.52
C VAL A 285 -24.78 -18.57 -0.82
N THR A 286 -24.53 -19.32 -1.90
CA THR A 286 -24.97 -18.94 -3.26
C THR A 286 -26.48 -18.84 -3.32
N LYS A 287 -27.19 -19.87 -2.83
CA LYS A 287 -28.65 -19.91 -2.77
C LYS A 287 -29.23 -18.72 -1.99
N GLN A 288 -28.77 -18.47 -0.76
CA GLN A 288 -29.31 -17.37 0.06
C GLN A 288 -29.02 -15.98 -0.52
N THR A 289 -27.89 -15.81 -1.20
CA THR A 289 -27.55 -14.54 -1.86
C THR A 289 -28.48 -14.29 -3.05
N GLU A 290 -28.72 -15.31 -3.88
CA GLU A 290 -29.63 -15.22 -5.03
C GLU A 290 -31.09 -15.03 -4.62
N GLU A 291 -31.54 -15.68 -3.54
CA GLU A 291 -32.89 -15.48 -2.97
C GLU A 291 -33.07 -14.04 -2.48
N TYR A 292 -32.06 -13.49 -1.80
CA TYR A 292 -32.07 -12.10 -1.35
C TYR A 292 -32.11 -11.12 -2.52
N ASP A 293 -31.30 -11.35 -3.56
CA ASP A 293 -31.27 -10.50 -4.76
C ASP A 293 -32.62 -10.53 -5.50
N LYS A 294 -33.24 -11.71 -5.64
CA LYS A 294 -34.59 -11.88 -6.21
C LYS A 294 -35.67 -11.18 -5.36
N GLY A 295 -35.55 -11.25 -4.04
CA GLY A 295 -36.45 -10.55 -3.11
C GLY A 295 -36.34 -9.03 -3.25
N LYS A 296 -35.13 -8.52 -3.51
CA LYS A 296 -34.87 -7.09 -3.73
C LYS A 296 -35.37 -6.59 -5.09
N SER A 297 -35.30 -7.41 -6.15
CA SER A 297 -35.80 -7.05 -7.48
C SER A 297 -37.33 -7.07 -7.61
N ASN A 298 -38.05 -7.72 -6.69
CA ASN A 298 -39.51 -7.82 -6.69
C ASN A 298 -40.23 -6.71 -5.89
N LEU A 299 -39.51 -5.70 -5.39
CA LEU A 299 -40.11 -4.52 -4.77
C LEU A 299 -40.47 -3.49 -5.86
N PRO A 300 -41.76 -3.10 -6.04
CA PRO A 300 -42.11 -2.02 -6.93
C PRO A 300 -41.58 -0.70 -6.39
N VAL A 301 -40.92 0.07 -7.27
CA VAL A 301 -40.56 1.47 -7.05
C VAL A 301 -41.85 2.26 -6.86
N VAL A 302 -42.20 2.57 -5.61
CA VAL A 302 -43.16 3.63 -5.29
C VAL A 302 -42.36 4.80 -4.72
N ALA A 303 -42.62 5.95 -5.35
CA ALA A 303 -41.95 7.22 -5.20
C ALA A 303 -41.80 7.67 -3.74
N ALA A 304 -40.74 8.44 -3.53
CA ALA A 304 -40.58 9.31 -2.38
C ALA A 304 -41.84 10.16 -2.17
N GLU A 305 -42.40 10.10 -0.96
CA GLU A 305 -42.96 11.26 -0.27
C GLU A 305 -43.26 10.93 1.19
N SER A 306 -42.86 11.87 2.06
CA SER A 306 -43.46 12.15 3.36
C SER A 306 -43.12 11.25 4.56
N SER A 307 -42.35 11.84 5.48
CA SER A 307 -42.25 11.52 6.90
C SER A 307 -43.62 11.22 7.54
N PRO A 308 -43.62 10.47 8.66
CA PRO A 308 -44.18 11.08 9.86
C PRO A 308 -43.25 10.98 11.07
N SER A 309 -43.19 12.11 11.76
CA SER A 309 -42.63 12.31 13.09
C SER A 309 -43.36 11.42 14.10
N VAL A 310 -42.63 10.59 14.82
CA VAL A 310 -43.11 9.92 16.04
C VAL A 310 -42.28 10.44 17.20
N GLN A 311 -42.89 11.27 18.04
CA GLN A 311 -42.34 11.66 19.32
C GLN A 311 -42.27 10.45 20.28
N PRO A 312 -41.18 10.28 21.04
CA PRO A 312 -41.18 9.40 22.20
C PRO A 312 -41.51 10.19 23.49
N ASN A 313 -42.51 9.69 24.22
CA ASN A 313 -42.85 10.10 25.58
C ASN A 313 -41.68 9.83 26.55
N PRO A 314 -41.35 10.73 27.50
CA PRO A 314 -40.24 10.54 28.42
C PRO A 314 -40.72 10.22 29.85
N VAL A 315 -40.50 9.01 30.36
CA VAL A 315 -40.47 8.80 31.82
C VAL A 315 -39.46 7.71 32.21
N ALA A 316 -38.59 8.09 33.15
CA ALA A 316 -37.71 7.28 34.01
C ALA A 316 -36.48 6.59 33.39
N LEU A 317 -35.30 7.17 33.65
CA LEU A 317 -34.24 6.56 34.48
C LEU A 317 -33.02 7.51 34.54
N ASN A 318 -33.15 8.58 35.33
CA ASN A 318 -32.00 9.30 35.88
C ASN A 318 -31.63 8.58 37.18
N ILE A 319 -30.46 7.93 37.23
CA ILE A 319 -29.54 7.68 38.37
C ILE A 319 -28.46 6.73 37.80
N ALA A 320 -27.43 7.24 37.12
CA ALA A 320 -26.14 6.55 36.78
C ALA A 320 -25.30 7.29 35.71
N LEU A 321 -25.84 8.33 35.06
CA LEU A 321 -25.18 9.00 33.93
C LEU A 321 -23.87 9.79 34.24
N PRO A 322 -23.61 10.34 35.44
CA PRO A 322 -22.40 11.12 35.68
C PRO A 322 -21.10 10.31 35.65
N ASP A 323 -21.15 9.06 36.13
CA ASP A 323 -19.94 8.25 36.38
C ASP A 323 -19.33 7.72 35.07
N LEU A 324 -20.17 7.31 34.12
CA LEU A 324 -19.75 6.87 32.77
C LEU A 324 -19.15 8.00 31.93
N VAL A 325 -19.64 9.23 32.11
CA VAL A 325 -19.08 10.41 31.42
C VAL A 325 -17.69 10.75 31.99
N GLN A 326 -17.53 10.67 33.31
CA GLN A 326 -16.25 10.92 33.96
C GLN A 326 -15.20 9.83 33.67
N GLU A 327 -15.62 8.56 33.60
CA GLU A 327 -14.78 7.44 33.16
C GLU A 327 -14.32 7.61 31.70
N ARG A 328 -15.23 8.03 30.81
CA ARG A 328 -14.93 8.34 29.41
C ARG A 328 -13.93 9.48 29.28
N GLU A 329 -14.04 10.51 30.11
CA GLU A 329 -13.12 11.65 30.14
C GLU A 329 -11.73 11.23 30.64
N ARG A 330 -11.64 10.43 31.71
CA ARG A 330 -10.37 9.86 32.19
C ARG A 330 -9.69 8.98 31.13
N MET A 331 -10.47 8.17 30.38
CA MET A 331 -9.93 7.38 29.27
C MET A 331 -9.43 8.26 28.12
N ALA A 332 -10.13 9.35 27.80
CA ALA A 332 -9.69 10.31 26.79
C ALA A 332 -8.39 11.01 27.20
N GLN A 333 -8.27 11.40 28.47
CA GLN A 333 -7.05 12.02 29.04
C GLN A 333 -5.86 11.07 29.01
N ARG A 334 -6.01 9.81 29.46
CA ARG A 334 -4.92 8.80 29.37
C ARG A 334 -4.47 8.56 27.94
N ARG A 335 -5.40 8.60 26.97
CA ARG A 335 -5.08 8.45 25.55
C ARG A 335 -4.30 9.65 25.01
N LEU A 336 -4.61 10.86 25.49
CA LEU A 336 -3.88 12.07 25.15
C LEU A 336 -2.45 12.04 25.73
N GLU A 337 -2.29 11.71 27.02
CA GLU A 337 -0.97 11.56 27.66
C GLU A 337 -0.10 10.50 26.96
N LEU A 338 -0.70 9.38 26.52
CA LEU A 338 0.03 8.35 25.81
C LEU A 338 0.48 8.82 24.42
N MET A 339 -0.34 9.64 23.75
CA MET A 339 0.01 10.27 22.48
C MET A 339 1.13 11.30 22.66
N GLU A 340 1.06 12.13 23.70
CA GLU A 340 2.08 13.12 24.05
C GLU A 340 3.42 12.44 24.35
N ARG A 341 3.45 11.43 25.23
CA ARG A 341 4.67 10.65 25.50
C ARG A 341 5.24 9.98 24.25
N LYS A 342 4.38 9.54 23.33
CA LYS A 342 4.83 8.95 22.07
C LYS A 342 5.47 10.01 21.16
N MET A 343 4.83 11.18 21.05
CA MET A 343 5.34 12.32 20.30
C MET A 343 6.67 12.81 20.87
N GLU A 344 6.80 12.92 22.19
CA GLU A 344 8.05 13.30 22.88
C GLU A 344 9.18 12.30 22.59
N ARG A 345 8.88 10.99 22.63
CA ARG A 345 9.88 9.95 22.31
C ARG A 345 10.34 10.02 20.87
N GLU A 346 9.43 10.28 19.94
CA GLU A 346 9.74 10.42 18.52
C GLU A 346 10.57 11.68 18.26
N LEU A 347 10.19 12.81 18.87
CA LEU A 347 10.95 14.05 18.80
C LEU A 347 12.36 13.89 19.40
N ALA A 348 12.48 13.22 20.56
CA ALA A 348 13.76 12.93 21.17
C ALA A 348 14.63 11.99 20.31
N ALA A 349 14.02 11.00 19.64
CA ALA A 349 14.73 10.14 18.72
C ALA A 349 15.24 10.88 17.48
N GLN A 350 14.40 11.76 16.91
CA GLN A 350 14.79 12.62 15.79
C GLN A 350 15.92 13.57 16.18
N LYS A 351 15.82 14.18 17.36
CA LYS A 351 16.87 15.05 17.91
C LYS A 351 18.19 14.30 18.08
N ARG A 352 18.18 13.12 18.69
CA ARG A 352 19.38 12.27 18.82
C ARG A 352 19.96 11.90 17.46
N HIS A 353 19.12 11.57 16.49
CA HIS A 353 19.59 11.25 15.14
C HIS A 353 20.25 12.47 14.48
N SER A 354 19.68 13.68 14.62
CA SER A 354 20.32 14.90 14.12
C SER A 354 21.63 15.22 14.87
N GLU A 355 21.67 15.07 16.19
CA GLU A 355 22.88 15.29 17.00
C GLU A 355 23.98 14.31 16.61
N GLN A 356 23.65 13.04 16.32
CA GLN A 356 24.60 12.05 15.82
C GLN A 356 25.15 12.40 14.43
N GLN A 357 24.32 12.98 13.55
CA GLN A 357 24.79 13.44 12.24
C GLN A 357 25.75 14.62 12.38
N VAL A 358 25.43 15.59 13.26
CA VAL A 358 26.30 16.74 13.55
C VAL A 358 27.62 16.27 14.15
N ALA A 359 27.60 15.41 15.17
CA ALA A 359 28.81 14.88 15.80
C ALA A 359 29.70 14.11 14.81
N ARG A 360 29.10 13.39 13.84
CA ARG A 360 29.86 12.72 12.77
C ARG A 360 30.53 13.73 11.84
N LEU A 361 29.84 14.81 11.48
CA LEU A 361 30.38 15.87 10.65
C LEU A 361 31.49 16.64 11.37
N GLU A 362 31.29 16.97 12.64
CA GLU A 362 32.32 17.60 13.49
C GLU A 362 33.56 16.72 13.58
N LYS A 363 33.40 15.41 13.79
CA LYS A 363 34.53 14.48 13.83
C LYS A 363 35.31 14.48 12.51
N LEU A 364 34.62 14.39 11.38
CA LEU A 364 35.25 14.44 10.05
C LEU A 364 35.98 15.77 9.82
N HIS A 365 35.42 16.88 10.30
CA HIS A 365 36.06 18.18 10.18
C HIS A 365 37.35 18.28 11.00
N HIS A 366 37.34 17.79 12.25
CA HIS A 366 38.55 17.74 13.09
C HIS A 366 39.62 16.82 12.50
N GLU A 367 39.23 15.63 12.01
CA GLU A 367 40.15 14.70 11.34
C GLU A 367 40.78 15.36 10.10
N GLN A 368 40.00 16.07 9.29
CA GLN A 368 40.52 16.81 8.13
C GLN A 368 41.51 17.92 8.54
N GLN A 369 41.17 18.70 9.57
CA GLN A 369 42.04 19.77 10.07
C GLN A 369 43.36 19.22 10.61
N GLN A 370 43.32 18.08 11.32
CA GLN A 370 44.51 17.43 11.83
C GLN A 370 45.42 16.95 10.68
N VAL A 371 44.85 16.31 9.65
CA VAL A 371 45.62 15.88 8.47
C VAL A 371 46.29 17.08 7.78
N GLN A 372 45.59 18.21 7.66
CA GLN A 372 46.19 19.43 7.09
C GLN A 372 47.34 19.98 7.94
N GLN A 373 47.19 20.00 9.27
CA GLN A 373 48.26 20.43 10.18
C GLN A 373 49.48 19.51 10.11
N GLU A 374 49.27 18.20 10.06
CA GLU A 374 50.35 17.22 9.91
C GLU A 374 51.10 17.38 8.59
N GLN A 375 50.38 17.58 7.47
CA GLN A 375 50.98 17.87 6.17
C GLN A 375 51.82 19.16 6.20
N HIS A 376 51.30 20.23 6.81
CA HIS A 376 52.03 21.49 6.93
C HIS A 376 53.28 21.34 7.83
N ALA A 377 53.19 20.60 8.94
CA ALA A 377 54.33 20.32 9.81
C ALA A 377 55.42 19.50 9.09
N GLN A 378 55.04 18.50 8.31
CA GLN A 378 55.98 17.71 7.49
C GLN A 378 56.68 18.58 6.44
N LEU A 379 55.96 19.50 5.80
CA LEU A 379 56.54 20.44 4.84
C LEU A 379 57.58 21.34 5.51
N LEU A 380 57.26 21.91 6.68
CA LEU A 380 58.20 22.73 7.44
C LEU A 380 59.44 21.96 7.87
N ALA A 381 59.28 20.73 8.34
CA ALA A 381 60.41 19.86 8.70
C ALA A 381 61.31 19.57 7.49
N THR A 382 60.72 19.33 6.32
CA THR A 382 61.46 19.11 5.07
C THR A 382 62.23 20.36 4.65
N ILE A 383 61.62 21.54 4.76
CA ILE A 383 62.28 22.83 4.47
C ILE A 383 63.46 23.04 5.43
N GLN A 384 63.28 22.80 6.73
CA GLN A 384 64.36 22.93 7.71
C GLN A 384 65.52 21.95 7.43
N GLN A 385 65.21 20.70 7.06
CA GLN A 385 66.23 19.74 6.67
C GLN A 385 67.01 20.20 5.44
N GLN A 386 66.33 20.74 4.42
CA GLN A 386 66.98 21.31 3.23
C GLN A 386 67.88 22.50 3.58
N GLN A 387 67.43 23.38 4.49
CA GLN A 387 68.23 24.51 4.98
C GLN A 387 69.48 24.04 5.74
N ALA A 388 69.36 23.03 6.60
CA ALA A 388 70.50 22.46 7.33
C ALA A 388 71.53 21.83 6.38
N MET A 389 71.06 21.04 5.40
CA MET A 389 71.94 20.47 4.37
C MET A 389 72.64 21.55 3.54
N MET A 390 71.94 22.62 3.15
CA MET A 390 72.59 23.76 2.48
C MET A 390 73.64 24.42 3.36
N PHE A 391 73.37 24.59 4.66
CA PHE A 391 74.29 25.22 5.59
C PHE A 391 75.57 24.37 5.80
N ASP A 392 75.43 23.05 5.90
CA ASP A 392 76.56 22.13 5.97
C ASP A 392 77.38 22.12 4.66
N LEU A 393 76.70 22.22 3.51
CA LEU A 393 77.37 22.35 2.22
C LEU A 393 78.18 23.66 2.15
N ILE A 394 77.60 24.78 2.59
CA ILE A 394 78.28 26.09 2.65
C ILE A 394 79.49 26.02 3.60
N LYS A 395 79.37 25.39 4.77
CA LYS A 395 80.49 25.18 5.70
C LYS A 395 81.61 24.34 5.09
N SER A 396 81.27 23.29 4.34
CA SER A 396 82.26 22.44 3.68
C SER A 396 83.03 23.15 2.55
N LEU A 397 82.46 24.23 2.01
CA LEU A 397 83.05 25.07 0.97
C LEU A 397 83.76 26.31 1.54
N ALA A 398 83.63 26.59 2.85
CA ALA A 398 84.30 27.71 3.50
C ALA A 398 85.78 27.34 3.80
N PRO A 399 86.75 28.19 3.44
CA PRO A 399 88.16 27.93 3.73
C PRO A 399 88.40 27.94 5.24
N ALA A 400 89.15 26.96 5.74
CA ALA A 400 89.51 26.84 7.16
C ALA A 400 90.17 28.15 7.66
N PRO A 401 89.84 28.62 8.88
CA PRO A 401 90.51 29.76 9.47
C PRO A 401 91.97 29.38 9.71
N VAL A 402 92.88 30.17 9.14
CA VAL A 402 94.31 30.09 9.42
C VAL A 402 94.50 30.50 10.88
N GLU A 403 94.61 29.53 11.78
CA GLU A 403 95.14 29.77 13.12
C GLU A 403 96.61 30.16 12.97
N SER A 404 96.88 31.43 13.20
CA SER A 404 98.22 31.99 13.36
C SER A 404 98.96 31.21 14.44
N GLN A 405 99.96 30.45 14.00
CA GLN A 405 100.87 29.71 14.83
C GLN A 405 101.86 30.69 15.49
N GLU A 406 101.51 31.19 16.67
CA GLU A 406 102.43 31.94 17.53
C GLU A 406 103.00 31.00 18.59
N GLN A 407 104.11 30.33 18.28
CA GLN A 407 105.05 29.80 19.26
C GLN A 407 106.49 30.09 18.79
N ALA A 408 107.15 30.94 19.56
CA ALA A 408 108.54 31.35 19.42
C ALA A 408 109.53 30.17 19.50
N GLN A 409 110.61 30.22 18.73
CA GLN A 409 111.96 29.85 19.18
C GLN A 409 113.06 30.22 18.17
N ALA A 410 114.10 30.88 18.71
CA ALA A 410 115.42 31.26 18.17
C ALA A 410 115.52 32.52 17.29
#